data_AF-A0A0C9QYK0-F1
#
_entry.id   AF-A0A0C9QYK0-F1
#
_cell.length_a   1.000
_cell.length_b   1.000
_cell.length_c   1.000
_cell.angle_alpha   90.00
_cell.angle_beta   90.00
_cell.angle_gamma   90.00
#
_symmetry.space_group_name_H-M   'P 1'
#
loop_
_entity.id
_entity.type
_entity.pdbx_description
1 polymer ?
#
loop_
_entity_poly.entity_id
_entity_poly.type
_entity_poly.pdbx_seq_one_letter_code
_entity_poly.pdbx_strand_id
1 'polypeptide(L)'
;GCGNSPLSELLFKDGFKNIENIDYSRVVINNMASHCDDCAQMKWHVMDATQLQFPDSSFDVVIEKATLDAMMVKEKDPWTISESTQILVTK
;
A
#
# COMPACT_ATOMS: atom_id res chain seq x y z
N GLY A 1 0.06 -0.95 1.48
CA GLY A 1 -0.73 -2.16 1.17
C GLY A 1 -2.09 -1.73 0.71
N CYS A 2 -2.36 -1.77 -0.60
CA CYS A 2 -3.64 -1.36 -1.17
C CYS A 2 -4.78 -2.30 -0.76
N GLY A 3 -4.47 -3.56 -0.43
CA GLY A 3 -5.47 -4.59 -0.21
C GLY A 3 -6.46 -4.67 -1.37
N ASN A 4 -7.71 -4.99 -1.06
CA ASN A 4 -8.85 -4.98 -1.97
C ASN A 4 -9.75 -3.74 -1.76
N SER A 5 -9.19 -2.66 -1.21
CA SER A 5 -9.92 -1.41 -0.98
C SER A 5 -10.29 -0.75 -2.31
N PRO A 6 -11.51 -0.20 -2.47
CA PRO A 6 -11.89 0.53 -3.67
C PRO A 6 -11.24 1.92 -3.77
N LEU A 7 -10.42 2.33 -2.79
CA LEU A 7 -9.82 3.67 -2.73
C LEU A 7 -9.13 4.07 -4.04
N SER A 8 -8.26 3.20 -4.58
CA SER A 8 -7.52 3.48 -5.81
C SER A 8 -8.44 3.58 -7.03
N GLU A 9 -9.48 2.75 -7.08
CA GLU A 9 -10.51 2.80 -8.13
C GLU A 9 -11.30 4.12 -8.05
N LEU A 10 -11.69 4.54 -6.85
CA LEU A 10 -12.42 5.79 -6.64
C LEU A 10 -11.56 7.01 -7.01
N LEU A 11 -10.27 7.02 -6.63
CA LEU A 11 -9.32 8.05 -7.06
C LEU A 11 -9.17 8.06 -8.59
N PHE A 12 -9.08 6.90 -9.21
CA PHE A 12 -9.01 6.81 -10.67
C PHE A 12 -10.25 7.39 -11.34
N LYS A 13 -11.45 7.10 -10.82
CA LYS A 13 -12.72 7.66 -11.29
C LYS A 13 -12.82 9.17 -11.08
N ASP A 14 -12.21 9.69 -10.02
CA ASP A 14 -12.15 11.12 -9.71
C ASP A 14 -11.11 11.90 -10.55
N GLY A 15 -10.36 11.21 -11.42
CA GLY A 15 -9.48 11.83 -12.40
C GLY A 15 -7.98 11.65 -12.14
N PHE A 16 -7.59 10.97 -11.06
CA PHE A 16 -6.19 10.64 -10.78
C PHE A 16 -5.75 9.43 -11.60
N LYS A 17 -5.11 9.65 -12.76
CA LYS A 17 -4.81 8.57 -13.71
C LYS A 17 -3.44 7.90 -13.55
N ASN A 18 -2.53 8.49 -12.78
CA ASN A 18 -1.20 7.92 -12.53
C ASN A 18 -1.15 7.31 -11.12
N ILE A 19 -1.61 6.06 -10.99
CA ILE A 19 -1.70 5.36 -9.70
C ILE A 19 -0.86 4.07 -9.76
N GLU A 20 0.11 3.98 -8.84
CA GLU A 20 0.89 2.78 -8.54
C GLU A 20 0.33 2.14 -7.26
N ASN A 21 -0.18 0.91 -7.36
CA ASN A 21 -0.71 0.18 -6.22
C ASN A 21 0.28 -0.90 -5.76
N ILE A 22 0.55 -0.97 -4.44
CA ILE A 22 1.43 -1.99 -3.88
C ILE A 22 0.77 -2.77 -2.75
N ASP A 23 1.04 -4.06 -2.71
CA ASP A 23 0.70 -4.94 -1.60
C ASP A 23 1.65 -6.14 -1.58
N TYR A 24 2.03 -6.62 -0.40
CA TYR A 24 2.87 -7.83 -0.27
C TYR A 24 2.14 -9.11 -0.72
N SER A 25 0.79 -9.09 -0.79
CA SER A 25 -0.02 -10.23 -1.18
C SER A 25 -0.18 -10.31 -2.69
N ARG A 26 0.49 -11.29 -3.30
CA ARG A 26 0.31 -11.61 -4.73
C ARG A 26 -1.15 -11.88 -5.10
N VAL A 27 -1.89 -12.51 -4.20
CA VAL A 27 -3.30 -12.85 -4.43
C VAL A 27 -4.13 -11.59 -4.61
N VAL A 28 -3.96 -10.59 -3.72
CA VAL A 28 -4.78 -9.38 -3.81
C VAL A 28 -4.38 -8.52 -5.01
N ILE A 29 -3.09 -8.45 -5.32
CA ILE A 29 -2.59 -7.73 -6.51
C ILE A 29 -3.18 -8.32 -7.80
N ASN A 30 -3.15 -9.64 -7.97
CA ASN A 30 -3.73 -10.28 -9.15
C ASN A 30 -5.25 -10.06 -9.24
N ASN A 31 -5.95 -10.18 -8.12
CA ASN A 31 -7.39 -9.98 -8.07
C ASN A 31 -7.77 -8.53 -8.41
N MET A 32 -7.06 -7.55 -7.86
CA MET A 32 -7.38 -6.15 -8.08
C MET A 32 -7.02 -5.67 -9.48
N ALA A 33 -5.89 -6.13 -10.03
CA ALA A 33 -5.49 -5.81 -11.42
C ALA A 33 -6.53 -6.25 -12.48
N SER A 34 -7.37 -7.24 -12.15
CA SER A 34 -8.42 -7.77 -13.03
C SER A 34 -9.84 -7.47 -12.53
N HIS A 35 -9.99 -6.64 -11.49
CA HIS A 35 -11.28 -6.43 -10.83
C HIS A 35 -12.33 -5.76 -11.72
N CYS A 36 -11.93 -4.74 -12.48
CA CYS A 36 -12.78 -4.01 -13.41
C CYS A 36 -11.91 -3.26 -14.44
N ASP A 37 -12.55 -2.70 -15.47
CA ASP A 37 -11.86 -1.99 -16.57
C ASP A 37 -11.03 -0.79 -16.09
N ASP A 38 -11.48 -0.07 -15.06
CA ASP A 38 -10.72 1.03 -14.47
C ASP A 38 -9.46 0.52 -13.76
N CYS A 39 -9.59 -0.58 -13.01
CA CYS A 39 -8.46 -1.20 -12.32
C CYS A 39 -7.41 -1.78 -13.28
N ALA A 40 -7.84 -2.33 -14.41
CA ALA A 40 -6.94 -2.86 -15.44
C ALA A 40 -6.04 -1.78 -16.08
N GLN A 41 -6.40 -0.51 -15.96
CA GLN A 41 -5.61 0.63 -16.45
C GLN A 41 -4.59 1.16 -15.43
N MET A 42 -4.73 0.80 -14.16
CA MET A 42 -3.76 1.14 -13.11
C MET A 42 -2.61 0.14 -13.07
N LYS A 43 -1.53 0.51 -12.38
CA LYS A 43 -0.39 -0.38 -12.16
C LYS A 43 -0.46 -1.02 -10.79
N TRP A 44 -0.09 -2.29 -10.72
CA TRP A 44 -0.21 -3.13 -9.54
C TRP A 44 1.05 -3.95 -9.32
N HIS A 45 1.63 -3.87 -8.13
CA HIS A 45 2.92 -4.49 -7.81
C HIS A 45 2.83 -5.32 -6.54
N VAL A 46 3.36 -6.53 -6.61
CA VAL A 46 3.65 -7.31 -5.40
C VAL A 46 4.91 -6.74 -4.77
N MET A 47 4.78 -6.01 -3.67
CA MET A 47 5.90 -5.28 -3.06
C MET A 47 5.72 -5.15 -1.55
N ASP A 48 6.82 -5.32 -0.81
CA ASP A 48 6.90 -5.02 0.61
C ASP A 48 7.06 -3.52 0.81
N ALA A 49 6.19 -2.91 1.61
CA ALA A 49 6.19 -1.47 1.86
C ALA A 49 7.46 -0.99 2.59
N THR A 50 8.19 -1.87 3.29
CA THR A 50 9.47 -1.51 3.92
C THR A 50 10.66 -1.55 2.96
N GLN A 51 10.45 -1.96 1.70
CA GLN A 51 11.47 -2.12 0.67
C GLN A 51 10.92 -1.72 -0.70
N LEU A 52 10.63 -0.42 -0.85
CA LEU A 52 10.13 0.13 -2.10
C LEU A 52 11.17 -0.03 -3.22
N GLN A 53 10.72 -0.52 -4.38
CA GLN A 53 11.58 -0.75 -5.56
C GLN A 53 11.41 0.35 -6.62
N PHE A 54 11.05 1.55 -6.15
CA PHE A 54 10.95 2.73 -6.99
C PHE A 54 12.18 3.62 -6.77
N PRO A 55 12.65 4.35 -7.79
CA PRO A 55 13.67 5.36 -7.62
C PRO A 55 13.24 6.44 -6.61
N ASP A 56 14.22 7.07 -5.97
CA ASP A 56 13.97 8.23 -5.10
C ASP A 56 13.23 9.34 -5.88
N SER A 57 12.36 10.08 -5.18
CA SER A 57 11.58 11.18 -5.75
C SER A 57 10.66 10.78 -6.92
N SER A 58 10.18 9.53 -6.95
CA SER A 58 9.26 9.05 -8.00
C SER A 58 7.79 9.47 -7.80
N PHE A 59 7.40 9.95 -6.61
CA PHE A 59 6.00 10.22 -6.26
C PHE A 59 5.83 11.57 -5.59
N ASP A 60 4.81 12.31 -6.01
CA ASP A 60 4.38 13.55 -5.35
C ASP A 60 3.55 13.28 -4.09
N VAL A 61 2.79 12.18 -4.08
CA VAL A 61 1.88 11.80 -3.00
C VAL A 61 1.95 10.29 -2.75
N VAL A 62 2.02 9.90 -1.49
CA VAL A 62 1.91 8.51 -1.03
C VAL A 62 0.75 8.41 -0.05
N ILE A 63 -0.13 7.44 -0.26
CA ILE A 63 -1.29 7.19 0.61
C ILE A 63 -1.17 5.79 1.19
N GLU A 64 -1.29 5.70 2.51
CA GLU A 64 -1.52 4.44 3.20
C GLU A 64 -2.82 4.52 3.99
N LYS A 65 -3.55 3.41 4.08
CA LYS A 65 -4.75 3.31 4.89
C LYS A 65 -4.77 1.98 5.61
N ALA A 66 -4.46 2.02 6.91
CA ALA A 66 -4.38 0.87 7.80
C ALA A 66 -3.26 -0.14 7.47
N THR A 67 -2.28 0.26 6.66
CA THR A 67 -1.10 -0.59 6.43
C THR A 67 -0.19 -0.56 7.66
N LEU A 68 0.03 0.63 8.25
CA LEU A 68 0.85 0.75 9.46
C LEU A 68 0.20 0.03 10.66
N ASP A 69 -1.13 0.07 10.76
CA ASP A 69 -1.86 -0.71 11.79
C ASP A 69 -1.55 -2.21 11.70
N ALA A 70 -1.52 -2.77 10.48
CA ALA A 70 -1.17 -4.18 10.28
C ALA A 70 0.30 -4.49 10.64
N MET A 71 1.21 -3.52 10.46
CA MET A 71 2.62 -3.67 10.84
C MET A 71 2.82 -3.62 12.36
N MET A 72 1.96 -2.89 13.08
CA MET A 72 2.03 -2.70 14.54
C MET A 72 1.18 -3.71 15.33
N VAL A 73 0.56 -4.69 14.69
CA VAL A 73 -0.40 -5.63 15.31
C VAL A 73 0.14 -6.41 16.52
N LYS A 74 1.47 -6.52 16.65
CA LYS A 74 2.13 -7.22 17.76
C LYS A 74 2.38 -6.34 18.99
N GLU A 75 2.13 -5.04 18.90
CA GLU A 75 2.30 -4.13 20.02
C GLU A 75 1.33 -4.48 21.15
N LYS A 76 1.85 -4.41 22.38
CA LYS A 76 1.10 -4.77 23.59
C LYS A 76 0.73 -3.55 24.42
N ASP A 77 1.53 -2.49 24.33
CA ASP A 77 1.32 -1.25 25.04
C ASP A 77 1.07 -0.13 24.01
N PRO A 78 -0.13 0.47 23.98
CA PRO A 78 -0.43 1.56 23.06
C PRO A 78 0.39 2.83 23.35
N TRP A 79 1.01 2.93 24.51
CA TRP A 79 1.81 4.10 24.92
C TRP A 79 3.31 3.90 24.73
N THR A 80 3.77 2.64 24.60
CA THR A 80 5.19 2.29 24.49
C THR A 80 5.40 1.31 23.34
N ILE A 81 5.89 1.82 22.20
CA ILE A 81 6.17 1.01 21.01
C ILE A 81 7.46 0.20 21.23
N SER A 82 7.42 -1.11 20.97
CA SER A 82 8.59 -1.98 21.06
C SER A 82 9.72 -1.55 20.10
N GLU A 83 10.97 -1.79 20.49
CA GLU A 83 12.15 -1.52 19.64
C GLU A 83 12.03 -2.22 18.27
N SER A 84 11.52 -3.46 18.25
CA SER A 84 11.30 -4.20 17.00
C SER A 84 10.33 -3.51 16.05
N THR A 85 9.30 -2.86 16.56
CA THR A 85 8.31 -2.16 15.73
C THR A 85 8.83 -0.79 15.31
N GLN A 86 9.57 -0.08 16.16
CA GLN A 86 10.26 1.14 15.78
C GLN A 86 11.18 0.86 14.57
N ILE A 87 12.05 -0.16 14.66
CA ILE A 87 12.93 -0.57 13.56
C ILE A 87 12.15 -0.94 12.28
N LEU A 88 10.94 -1.49 12.42
CA LEU A 88 10.11 -1.87 11.28
C LEU A 88 9.50 -0.65 10.57
N VAL A 89 9.07 0.39 11.31
CA VAL A 89 8.26 1.50 10.76
C VAL A 89 9.03 2.81 10.56
N THR A 90 10.27 2.94 11.06
CA THR A 90 11.06 4.19 10.99
C THR A 90 12.33 4.11 10.15
N LYS A 91 12.42 3.17 9.22
CA LYS A 91 13.57 3.07 8.31
C LYS A 91 13.59 4.17 7.25
#